data_AF-A0A1C5RKC3-F1
#
_entry.id   AF-A0A1C5RKC3-F1
#
_cell.length_a   1.000
_cell.length_b   1.000
_cell.length_c   1.000
_cell.angle_alpha   90.00
_cell.angle_beta   90.00
_cell.angle_gamma   90.00
#
_symmetry.space_group_name_H-M   'P 1'
#
loop_
_entity.id
_entity.type
_entity.pdbx_description
1 polymer ?
#
loop_
_entity_poly.entity_id
_entity_poly.type
_entity_poly.pdbx_seq_one_letter_code
_entity_poly.pdbx_strand_id
1 'polypeptide(L)'
;MTCGRVGSWKERPTFEELAVMFEGSTASGAERAYRKAVDKLTELLVAEGAIHAVRLKQKSKTRRKKKIAAAIYEYQADCDGEWGKISFDFESSTAEIIHLADWDTIKTNRFANKAVAYLLNCENEKLPKDTMVAFEP
;
A
#
# COMPACT_ATOMS: atom_id res chain seq x y z
N MET A 1 32.14 15.00 -1.49
CA MET A 1 31.18 13.88 -1.37
C MET A 1 31.13 13.14 -2.70
N THR A 2 31.76 11.97 -2.79
CA THR A 2 31.74 11.12 -3.98
C THR A 2 30.51 10.21 -3.88
N CYS A 3 29.48 10.49 -4.68
CA CYS A 3 28.34 9.59 -4.81
C CYS A 3 28.83 8.33 -5.54
N GLY A 4 28.91 7.21 -4.81
CA GLY A 4 29.43 5.94 -5.32
C GLY A 4 28.62 5.45 -6.52
N ARG A 5 29.30 5.19 -7.62
CA ARG A 5 28.73 4.59 -8.83
C ARG A 5 28.19 3.20 -8.45
N VAL A 6 26.89 2.98 -8.63
CA VAL A 6 26.27 1.66 -8.40
C VAL A 6 26.89 0.70 -9.42
N GLY A 7 27.68 -0.26 -8.94
CA GLY A 7 28.30 -1.30 -9.77
C GLY A 7 27.23 -2.17 -10.44
N SER A 8 27.57 -2.78 -11.59
CA SER A 8 26.63 -3.63 -12.31
C SER A 8 26.27 -4.86 -11.47
N TRP A 9 25.00 -4.98 -11.06
CA TRP A 9 24.41 -6.18 -10.45
C TRP A 9 24.29 -7.30 -11.49
N LYS A 10 25.40 -7.99 -11.77
CA LYS A 10 25.41 -9.18 -12.63
C LYS A 10 25.03 -10.47 -11.88
N GLU A 11 25.10 -10.46 -10.56
CA GLU A 11 24.64 -11.54 -9.68
C GLU A 11 23.63 -10.93 -8.70
N ARG A 12 22.34 -11.15 -8.95
CA ARG A 12 21.31 -10.74 -8.00
C ARG A 12 21.37 -11.73 -6.83
N PRO A 13 21.59 -11.25 -5.61
CA PRO A 13 21.59 -12.13 -4.46
C PRO A 13 20.20 -12.70 -4.28
N THR A 14 20.15 -13.94 -3.79
CA THR A 14 18.90 -14.59 -3.38
C THR A 14 18.29 -13.84 -2.18
N PHE A 15 17.01 -14.10 -1.91
CA PHE A 15 16.33 -13.47 -0.78
C PHE A 15 17.04 -13.75 0.56
N GLU A 16 17.58 -14.95 0.72
CA GLU A 16 18.32 -15.39 1.91
C GLU A 16 19.65 -14.65 2.04
N GLU A 17 20.39 -14.48 0.93
CA GLU A 17 21.64 -13.71 0.90
C GLU A 17 21.39 -12.23 1.18
N LEU A 18 20.29 -11.67 0.67
CA LEU A 18 19.87 -10.31 0.99
C LEU A 18 19.58 -10.16 2.48
N ALA A 19 18.88 -11.11 3.09
CA ALA A 19 18.54 -11.06 4.51
C ALA A 19 19.79 -11.00 5.39
N VAL A 20 20.78 -11.88 5.11
CA VAL A 20 22.08 -11.92 5.80
C VAL A 20 22.89 -10.64 5.59
N MET A 21 22.93 -10.10 4.37
CA MET A 21 23.66 -8.85 4.07
C MET A 21 23.08 -7.62 4.79
N PHE A 22 21.85 -7.70 5.28
CA PHE A 22 21.18 -6.61 5.99
C PHE A 22 21.09 -6.80 7.52
N GLU A 23 21.57 -7.94 8.06
CA GLU A 23 21.73 -8.19 9.50
C GLU A 23 22.80 -7.27 10.10
N GLY A 24 22.45 -6.01 10.36
CA GLY A 24 23.33 -5.04 11.01
C GLY A 24 23.37 -3.66 10.34
N SER A 25 22.71 -3.49 9.19
CA SER A 25 22.62 -2.18 8.54
C SER A 25 21.45 -1.35 9.09
N THR A 26 21.73 -0.21 9.73
CA THR A 26 20.73 0.83 10.00
C THR A 26 20.55 1.71 8.76
N ALA A 27 19.77 1.31 7.76
CA ALA A 27 19.43 2.21 6.65
C ALA A 27 18.27 1.67 5.79
N SER A 28 17.33 2.54 5.46
CA SER A 28 16.14 2.38 4.60
C SER A 28 16.16 1.41 3.39
N GLY A 29 17.32 0.92 2.94
CA GLY A 29 17.47 -0.03 1.84
C GLY A 29 17.00 -1.44 2.18
N ALA A 30 17.41 -1.98 3.34
CA ALA A 30 16.99 -3.30 3.82
C ALA A 30 15.46 -3.36 3.97
N GLU A 31 14.91 -2.38 4.67
CA GLU A 31 13.48 -2.28 4.92
C GLU A 31 12.67 -2.14 3.62
N ARG A 32 13.19 -1.41 2.62
CA ARG A 32 12.58 -1.34 1.29
C ARG A 32 12.64 -2.68 0.56
N ALA A 33 13.73 -3.44 0.69
CA ALA A 33 13.85 -4.77 0.09
C ALA A 33 12.84 -5.75 0.73
N TYR A 34 12.73 -5.76 2.05
CA TYR A 34 11.74 -6.55 2.77
C TYR A 34 10.30 -6.18 2.38
N ARG A 35 9.95 -4.88 2.35
CA ARG A 35 8.62 -4.45 1.90
C ARG A 35 8.30 -4.93 0.49
N LYS A 36 9.25 -4.82 -0.44
CA LYS A 36 9.07 -5.33 -1.81
C LYS A 36 8.85 -6.84 -1.86
N ALA A 37 9.56 -7.60 -1.03
CA ALA A 37 9.39 -9.04 -0.96
C ALA A 37 8.01 -9.40 -0.39
N VAL A 38 7.55 -8.71 0.66
CA VAL A 38 6.22 -8.88 1.23
C VAL A 38 5.13 -8.52 0.21
N ASP A 39 5.26 -7.41 -0.49
CA ASP A 39 4.33 -7.01 -1.56
C ASP A 39 4.26 -8.11 -2.63
N LYS A 40 5.41 -8.65 -3.04
CA LYS A 40 5.49 -9.72 -4.06
C LYS A 40 4.87 -11.03 -3.59
N LEU A 41 5.11 -11.43 -2.34
CA LEU A 41 4.49 -12.61 -1.75
C LEU A 41 2.98 -12.44 -1.66
N THR A 42 2.51 -11.24 -1.29
CA THR A 42 1.08 -10.93 -1.21
C THR A 42 0.43 -11.05 -2.60
N GLU A 43 1.05 -10.49 -3.65
CA GLU A 43 0.57 -10.67 -5.03
C GLU A 43 0.45 -12.15 -5.43
N LEU A 44 1.41 -12.99 -5.04
CA LEU A 44 1.38 -14.42 -5.35
C LEU A 44 0.24 -15.14 -4.61
N LEU A 45 0.08 -14.88 -3.32
CA LEU A 45 -0.97 -15.49 -2.49
C LEU A 45 -2.38 -15.04 -2.92
N VAL A 46 -2.52 -13.80 -3.38
CA VAL A 46 -3.78 -13.29 -3.96
C VAL A 46 -4.07 -13.98 -5.29
N ALA A 47 -3.06 -14.14 -6.16
CA ALA A 47 -3.23 -14.86 -7.42
C ALA A 47 -3.57 -16.35 -7.23
N GLU A 48 -3.10 -16.95 -6.14
CA GLU A 48 -3.47 -18.31 -5.71
C GLU A 48 -4.88 -18.36 -5.08
N GLY A 49 -5.49 -17.22 -4.76
CA GLY A 49 -6.78 -17.13 -4.08
C GLY A 49 -6.73 -17.49 -2.60
N ALA A 50 -5.53 -17.55 -2.01
CA ALA A 50 -5.33 -17.90 -0.61
C ALA A 50 -5.67 -16.74 0.35
N ILE A 51 -5.50 -15.50 -0.10
CA ILE A 51 -5.82 -14.27 0.64
C ILE A 51 -6.45 -13.23 -0.28
N HIS A 52 -7.18 -12.29 0.30
CA HIS A 52 -7.59 -11.08 -0.41
C HIS A 52 -6.71 -9.90 -0.03
N ALA A 53 -6.51 -8.97 -0.96
CA ALA A 53 -5.75 -7.76 -0.69
C ALA A 53 -6.41 -6.52 -1.29
N VAL A 54 -6.35 -5.40 -0.57
CA VAL A 54 -6.66 -4.08 -1.13
C VAL A 54 -5.36 -3.35 -1.40
N ARG A 55 -5.13 -2.94 -2.64
CA ARG A 55 -4.06 -2.01 -2.96
C ARG A 55 -4.59 -0.59 -2.87
N LEU A 56 -3.94 0.26 -2.08
CA LEU A 56 -4.30 1.65 -1.86
C LEU A 56 -3.23 2.57 -2.41
N LYS A 57 -3.66 3.58 -3.17
CA LYS A 57 -2.78 4.59 -3.74
C LYS A 57 -3.33 5.98 -3.49
N GLN A 58 -2.54 6.82 -2.83
CA GLN A 58 -2.90 8.21 -2.61
C GLN A 58 -2.72 9.00 -3.91
N LYS A 59 -3.81 9.53 -4.47
CA LYS A 59 -3.79 10.36 -5.68
C LYS A 59 -3.56 11.82 -5.35
N SER A 60 -4.28 12.33 -4.37
CA SER A 60 -4.20 13.73 -3.99
C SER A 60 -4.35 13.89 -2.48
N LYS A 61 -3.80 14.98 -1.97
CA LYS A 61 -3.95 15.39 -0.59
C LYS A 61 -4.09 16.90 -0.51
N THR A 62 -5.04 17.33 0.30
CA THR A 62 -5.30 18.72 0.61
C THR A 62 -4.80 18.98 2.01
N ARG A 63 -3.92 19.98 2.17
CA ARG A 63 -3.37 20.37 3.47
C ARG A 63 -3.91 21.72 3.89
N ARG A 64 -4.28 21.86 5.17
CA ARG A 64 -4.64 23.13 5.82
C ARG A 64 -3.80 23.30 7.08
N LYS A 65 -3.18 24.47 7.23
CA LYS A 65 -2.40 24.85 8.44
C LYS A 65 -1.51 23.73 8.99
N LYS A 66 -0.76 23.06 8.09
CA LYS A 66 0.17 21.93 8.33
C LYS A 66 -0.45 20.54 8.55
N LYS A 67 -1.77 20.40 8.74
CA LYS A 67 -2.47 19.11 8.81
C LYS A 67 -3.05 18.72 7.46
N ILE A 68 -3.20 17.41 7.20
CA ILE A 68 -3.95 16.92 6.03
C ILE A 68 -5.43 17.07 6.38
N ALA A 69 -6.16 17.82 5.56
CA ALA A 69 -7.59 18.08 5.74
C ALA A 69 -8.42 17.03 4.99
N ALA A 70 -8.06 16.74 3.74
CA ALA A 70 -8.71 15.71 2.95
C ALA A 70 -7.68 15.00 2.05
N ALA A 71 -7.98 13.76 1.64
CA ALA A 71 -7.19 13.03 0.67
C ALA A 71 -8.09 12.16 -0.22
N ILE A 72 -7.67 12.00 -1.48
CA ILE A 72 -8.32 11.08 -2.42
C ILE A 72 -7.41 9.89 -2.61
N TYR A 73 -7.98 8.71 -2.38
CA TYR A 73 -7.36 7.42 -2.56
C TYR A 73 -8.00 6.68 -3.72
N GLU A 74 -7.17 6.06 -4.53
CA GLU A 74 -7.58 5.01 -5.45
C GLU A 74 -7.34 3.67 -4.76
N TYR A 75 -8.28 2.74 -4.89
CA TYR A 75 -8.12 1.39 -4.36
C TYR A 75 -8.40 0.35 -5.44
N GLN A 76 -7.69 -0.78 -5.37
CA GLN A 76 -7.85 -1.90 -6.29
C GLN A 76 -8.07 -3.17 -5.46
N ALA A 77 -9.06 -3.97 -5.86
CA ALA A 77 -9.39 -5.23 -5.22
C ALA A 77 -8.51 -6.35 -5.79
N ASP A 78 -7.91 -7.16 -4.92
CA ASP A 78 -7.04 -8.29 -5.27
C ASP A 78 -5.91 -7.95 -6.25
N CYS A 79 -5.43 -6.71 -6.19
CA CYS A 79 -4.39 -6.19 -7.09
C CYS A 79 -4.72 -6.34 -8.59
N ASP A 80 -5.99 -6.52 -8.94
CA ASP A 80 -6.47 -6.73 -10.31
C ASP A 80 -7.73 -5.88 -10.62
N GLY A 81 -8.04 -5.69 -11.90
CA GLY A 81 -9.20 -4.93 -12.37
C GLY A 81 -9.07 -3.40 -12.24
N GLU A 82 -10.18 -2.69 -12.45
CA GLU A 82 -10.18 -1.23 -12.39
C GLU A 82 -10.08 -0.66 -10.97
N TRP A 83 -9.56 0.57 -10.89
CA TRP A 83 -9.39 1.28 -9.64
C TRP A 83 -10.67 1.98 -9.21
N GLY A 84 -11.15 1.64 -8.02
CA GLY A 84 -12.15 2.41 -7.30
C GLY A 84 -11.56 3.70 -6.71
N LYS A 85 -12.43 4.61 -6.27
CA LYS A 85 -12.05 5.91 -5.69
C LYS A 85 -12.75 6.13 -4.35
N ILE A 86 -11.96 6.55 -3.37
CA ILE A 86 -12.41 6.90 -2.02
C ILE A 86 -11.92 8.30 -1.69
N SER A 87 -12.83 9.15 -1.22
CA SER A 87 -12.51 10.41 -0.57
C SER A 87 -12.42 10.19 0.93
N PHE A 88 -11.41 10.75 1.56
CA PHE A 88 -11.27 10.73 3.01
C PHE A 88 -11.15 12.16 3.52
N ASP A 89 -12.03 12.54 4.43
CA ASP A 89 -11.99 13.81 5.15
C ASP A 89 -11.49 13.55 6.59
N PHE A 90 -10.35 14.16 6.92
CA PHE A 90 -9.72 14.04 8.24
C PHE A 90 -10.30 15.00 9.27
N GLU A 91 -10.98 16.08 8.85
CA GLU A 91 -11.62 17.02 9.77
C GLU A 91 -12.88 16.38 10.37
N SER A 92 -13.68 15.69 9.56
CA SER A 92 -14.86 14.93 9.99
C SER A 92 -14.57 13.47 10.33
N SER A 93 -13.37 12.96 10.00
CA SER A 93 -13.04 11.52 10.10
C SER A 93 -14.04 10.63 9.36
N THR A 94 -14.50 11.10 8.20
CA THR A 94 -15.45 10.39 7.34
C THR A 94 -14.79 9.99 6.03
N ALA A 95 -15.09 8.78 5.58
CA ALA A 95 -14.65 8.31 4.28
C ALA A 95 -15.87 8.06 3.40
N GLU A 96 -15.80 8.50 2.15
CA GLU A 96 -16.85 8.38 1.16
C GLU A 96 -16.33 7.60 -0.05
N ILE A 97 -17.08 6.60 -0.47
CA ILE A 97 -16.77 5.81 -1.66
C ILE A 97 -17.36 6.56 -2.86
N ILE A 98 -16.50 7.16 -3.68
CA ILE A 98 -16.92 7.88 -4.89
C ILE A 98 -17.18 6.89 -6.02
N HIS A 99 -16.32 5.88 -6.17
CA HIS A 99 -16.41 4.90 -7.24
C HIS A 99 -15.99 3.53 -6.73
N LEU A 100 -16.74 2.50 -7.14
CA LEU A 100 -16.42 1.11 -6.81
C LEU A 100 -15.42 0.53 -7.81
N ALA A 101 -14.53 -0.33 -7.34
CA ALA A 101 -13.70 -1.16 -8.23
C ALA A 101 -14.57 -2.29 -8.82
N ASP A 102 -14.24 -2.79 -10.02
CA ASP A 102 -15.03 -3.80 -10.74
C ASP A 102 -15.34 -5.06 -9.90
N TRP A 103 -14.35 -5.51 -9.13
CA TRP A 103 -14.44 -6.70 -8.27
C TRP A 103 -15.11 -6.45 -6.92
N ASP A 104 -15.40 -5.19 -6.57
CA ASP A 104 -16.04 -4.83 -5.30
C ASP A 104 -17.56 -4.71 -5.40
N THR A 105 -18.15 -5.20 -6.50
CA THR A 105 -19.59 -5.10 -6.82
C THR A 105 -20.49 -6.08 -6.04
N ILE A 106 -19.92 -6.89 -5.14
CA ILE A 106 -20.69 -7.71 -4.18
C ILE A 106 -21.41 -6.77 -3.22
N LYS A 107 -22.67 -7.08 -2.84
CA LYS A 107 -23.57 -6.27 -2.00
C LYS A 107 -22.95 -5.64 -0.74
N THR A 108 -21.82 -6.13 -0.25
CA THR A 108 -21.13 -5.69 0.97
C THR A 108 -19.93 -4.76 0.73
N ASN A 109 -19.51 -4.47 -0.52
CA ASN A 109 -18.33 -3.65 -0.87
C ASN A 109 -17.14 -3.93 0.07
N ARG A 110 -16.74 -5.21 0.15
CA ARG A 110 -15.81 -5.70 1.17
C ARG A 110 -14.46 -5.01 1.07
N PHE A 111 -13.98 -4.73 -0.14
CA PHE A 111 -12.68 -4.11 -0.37
C PHE A 111 -12.70 -2.63 -0.02
N ALA A 112 -13.71 -1.87 -0.47
CA ALA A 112 -13.86 -0.47 -0.11
C ALA A 112 -14.03 -0.28 1.39
N ASN A 113 -14.84 -1.10 2.04
CA ASN A 113 -15.04 -1.04 3.49
C ASN A 113 -13.74 -1.35 4.25
N LYS A 114 -12.93 -2.30 3.76
CA LYS A 114 -11.63 -2.59 4.34
C LYS A 114 -10.63 -1.44 4.14
N ALA A 115 -10.62 -0.83 2.95
CA ALA A 115 -9.83 0.38 2.66
C ALA A 115 -10.19 1.52 3.60
N VAL A 116 -11.48 1.79 3.76
CA VAL A 116 -12.00 2.83 4.66
C VAL A 116 -11.58 2.55 6.10
N ALA A 117 -11.78 1.31 6.59
CA ALA A 117 -11.38 0.93 7.94
C ALA A 117 -9.87 1.10 8.17
N TYR A 118 -9.05 0.75 7.18
CA TYR A 118 -7.60 0.96 7.24
C TYR A 118 -7.22 2.44 7.31
N LEU A 119 -7.86 3.28 6.49
CA LEU A 119 -7.63 4.73 6.47
C LEU A 119 -8.10 5.41 7.76
N LEU A 120 -9.23 4.98 8.33
CA LEU A 120 -9.73 5.47 9.63
C LEU A 120 -8.77 5.12 10.78
N ASN A 121 -8.10 3.98 10.71
CA ASN A 121 -7.11 3.57 11.71
C ASN A 121 -5.74 4.24 11.53
N CYS A 122 -5.50 4.93 10.41
CA CYS A 122 -4.25 5.63 10.18
C CYS A 122 -4.27 7.02 10.85
N GLU A 123 -3.24 7.31 11.66
CA GLU A 123 -3.01 8.66 12.16
C GLU A 123 -2.71 9.62 10.99
N ASN A 124 -3.32 10.82 11.01
CA ASN A 124 -3.27 11.84 9.94
C ASN A 124 -1.86 12.18 9.41
N GLU A 125 -0.81 11.94 10.18
CA GLU A 125 0.58 12.27 9.82
C GLU A 125 1.33 11.11 9.14
N LYS A 126 0.85 9.86 9.26
CA LYS A 126 1.53 8.65 8.77
C LYS A 126 0.84 8.03 7.55
N LEU A 127 0.03 8.80 6.83
CA LEU A 127 -0.69 8.28 5.68
C LEU A 127 0.26 7.78 4.59
N PRO A 128 0.17 6.50 4.22
CA PRO A 128 1.01 5.97 3.17
C PRO A 128 0.59 6.50 1.79
N LYS A 129 1.58 6.66 0.91
CA LYS A 129 1.35 7.02 -0.50
C LYS A 129 0.88 5.82 -1.33
N ASP A 130 1.42 4.65 -1.02
CA ASP A 130 1.10 3.37 -1.65
C ASP A 130 1.22 2.29 -0.56
N THR A 131 0.22 1.43 -0.43
CA THR A 131 0.19 0.35 0.57
C THR A 131 -0.74 -0.74 0.12
N MET A 132 -0.37 -1.98 0.45
CA MET A 132 -1.20 -3.15 0.27
C MET A 132 -1.71 -3.62 1.63
N VAL A 133 -3.01 -3.87 1.72
CA VAL A 133 -3.68 -4.32 2.94
C VAL A 133 -4.24 -5.70 2.68
N ALA A 134 -3.56 -6.73 3.16
CA ALA A 134 -4.03 -8.11 3.10
C ALA A 134 -5.08 -8.37 4.20
N PHE A 135 -6.06 -9.20 3.89
CA PHE A 135 -7.09 -9.65 4.83
C PHE A 135 -7.59 -11.05 4.47
N GLU A 136 -8.15 -11.73 5.47
CA GLU A 136 -8.69 -13.08 5.30
C GLU A 136 -9.85 -13.10 4.29
N PRO A 137 -9.97 -14.17 3.50
CA PRO A 137 -11.04 -14.36 2.52
C PRO A 137 -12.43 -14.64 3.12
#